data_AF-A0A9D5YKH6-F1
#
_entry.id   AF-A0A9D5YKH6-F1
#
_cell.length_a   1.000
_cell.length_b   1.000
_cell.length_c   1.000
_cell.angle_alpha   90.00
_cell.angle_beta   90.00
_cell.angle_gamma   90.00
#
_symmetry.space_group_name_H-M   'P 1'
#
loop_
_entity.id
_entity.type
_entity.pdbx_description
1 polymer ?
#
loop_
_entity_poly.entity_id
_entity_poly.type
_entity_poly.pdbx_seq_one_letter_code
_entity_poly.pdbx_strand_id
1 'polypeptide(L)'
;MYRKSESFFFFAMMMTPLQYEIIWGLLDPSVPHRPRSSQWIFLQSAKNCFLHKTGNWKLFKIDKLGVRKGFEKKQLILRRRNAIIGERILPKGGTAMLEIGNTRQRNLLMLLYAMDDAGEATAAYLAEQTGLSVATISRGLSLLKAKTLVVQRRKGTTEVGRRPDVFSINGAYAHCMYCYLNADALQGYLLDLRGKVVSRHAVEVDCSLTVAQFLDKLADLKAVMMEKKRSSGCVLTVSLAISGLADVNDGIISQIPNFPNFANVNLSELVREKLGHPCFIYNAARLSAVGAYLQDADGAKNLVYMDVNGDCGVGAGIILDGRLYEDRTCLAGEVGHMVIGTNGDSGNGPMEREAGLDNVFRQAKRLLAHGSAPELQRLLDKQGSEQLSLSLLEKAAAELDLDIYSLLDRTTKVWAAAIANIYAVLAPDQIIVGGTVHQGHKLIEKMLRHHLSHMYHRPISLQLAKKGADTHVLGAAHLSGRFLLEMSLADTQVV
;
A
#
# COMPACT_ATOMS: atom_id res chain seq x y z
N MET A 1 10.75 -45.72 20.15
CA MET A 1 10.99 -44.63 21.13
C MET A 1 11.62 -43.38 20.48
N TYR A 2 11.32 -43.08 19.20
CA TYR A 2 11.90 -41.95 18.44
C TYR A 2 10.80 -41.18 17.68
N ARG A 3 9.94 -40.45 18.39
CA ARG A 3 8.93 -39.55 17.77
C ARG A 3 8.58 -38.32 18.61
N LYS A 4 9.41 -37.94 19.60
CA LYS A 4 9.12 -36.81 20.51
C LYS A 4 10.12 -35.65 20.47
N SER A 5 11.23 -35.76 19.73
CA SER A 5 12.30 -34.75 19.73
C SER A 5 12.20 -33.67 18.64
N GLU A 6 11.47 -33.89 17.55
CA GLU A 6 11.46 -32.94 16.43
C GLU A 6 10.54 -31.73 16.66
N SER A 7 9.42 -31.90 17.35
CA SER A 7 8.49 -30.79 17.65
C SER A 7 9.04 -29.79 18.68
N PHE A 8 10.01 -30.23 19.49
CA PHE A 8 10.62 -29.38 20.52
C PHE A 8 11.75 -28.51 19.94
N PHE A 9 12.47 -29.02 18.94
CA PHE A 9 13.58 -28.32 18.29
C PHE A 9 13.10 -27.13 17.45
N PHE A 10 11.97 -27.27 16.76
CA PHE A 10 11.37 -26.18 15.97
C PHE A 10 10.81 -25.04 16.84
N PHE A 11 10.47 -25.33 18.10
CA PHE A 11 9.88 -24.37 19.03
C PHE A 11 10.95 -23.50 19.72
N ALA A 12 12.16 -24.04 19.93
CA ALA A 12 13.26 -23.33 20.60
C ALA A 12 13.86 -22.19 19.76
N MET A 13 13.76 -22.25 18.43
CA MET A 13 14.31 -21.23 17.52
C MET A 13 13.54 -19.90 17.50
N MET A 14 12.34 -19.83 18.08
CA MET A 14 11.50 -18.61 18.09
C MET A 14 11.38 -17.96 19.48
N MET A 15 12.24 -18.33 20.43
CA MET A 15 12.15 -17.86 21.83
C MET A 15 13.31 -16.95 22.22
N THR A 16 13.04 -15.95 23.05
CA THR A 16 14.11 -15.18 23.70
C THR A 16 14.79 -16.02 24.80
N PRO A 17 16.06 -15.76 25.16
CA PRO A 17 16.79 -16.56 26.16
C PRO A 17 16.07 -16.70 27.51
N LEU A 18 15.41 -15.63 27.97
CA LEU A 18 14.62 -15.63 29.21
C LEU A 18 13.39 -16.55 29.14
N GLN A 19 12.77 -16.67 27.96
CA GLN A 19 11.60 -17.52 27.73
C GLN A 19 12.00 -19.00 27.67
N TYR A 20 13.18 -19.28 27.11
CA TYR A 20 13.76 -20.61 27.13
C TYR A 20 14.00 -21.07 28.56
N GLU A 21 14.63 -20.25 29.41
CA GLU A 21 14.90 -20.61 30.82
C GLU A 21 13.64 -20.88 31.64
N ILE A 22 12.57 -20.09 31.46
CA ILE A 22 11.31 -20.28 32.20
C ILE A 22 10.64 -21.61 31.81
N ILE A 23 10.64 -21.94 30.51
CA ILE A 23 10.04 -23.18 30.01
C ILE A 23 10.90 -24.39 30.37
N TRP A 24 12.23 -24.24 30.33
CA TRP A 24 13.15 -25.29 30.73
C TRP A 24 13.06 -25.57 32.24
N GLY A 25 12.94 -24.54 33.08
CA GLY A 25 12.71 -24.68 34.52
C GLY A 25 11.37 -25.33 34.87
N LEU A 26 10.34 -25.19 34.01
CA LEU A 26 9.06 -25.91 34.15
C LEU A 26 9.12 -27.38 33.68
N LEU A 27 10.18 -27.76 32.97
CA LEU A 27 10.40 -29.10 32.42
C LEU A 27 11.57 -29.83 33.10
N ASP A 28 12.24 -29.19 34.05
CA ASP A 28 13.35 -29.75 34.82
C ASP A 28 12.90 -31.03 35.54
N PRO A 29 13.55 -32.18 35.27
CA PRO A 29 13.18 -33.47 35.84
C PRO A 29 13.36 -33.56 37.38
N SER A 30 14.02 -32.60 38.02
CA SER A 30 14.20 -32.54 39.47
C SER A 30 13.02 -31.91 40.24
N VAL A 31 12.03 -31.33 39.54
CA VAL A 31 10.87 -30.65 40.16
C VAL A 31 9.75 -31.64 40.55
N PRO A 32 9.33 -31.71 41.83
CA PRO A 32 8.21 -32.54 42.25
C PRO A 32 6.88 -32.03 41.65
N HIS A 33 6.02 -32.94 41.19
CA HIS A 33 4.74 -32.69 40.48
C HIS A 33 4.83 -32.45 38.95
N ARG A 34 5.46 -33.39 38.25
CA ARG A 34 5.43 -33.47 36.79
C ARG A 34 4.00 -33.60 36.23
N PRO A 35 3.59 -32.82 35.21
CA PRO A 35 2.38 -33.10 34.44
C PRO A 35 2.61 -34.26 33.45
N ARG A 36 1.73 -35.28 33.45
CA ARG A 36 1.76 -36.37 32.45
C ARG A 36 1.49 -35.82 31.03
N SER A 37 2.31 -36.25 30.08
CA SER A 37 2.64 -35.56 28.83
C SER A 37 1.70 -35.84 27.62
N SER A 38 0.41 -35.56 27.69
CA SER A 38 -0.45 -35.77 26.50
C SER A 38 -1.60 -34.79 26.27
N GLN A 39 -1.80 -33.74 27.09
CA GLN A 39 -2.95 -32.85 26.89
C GLN A 39 -2.64 -31.38 27.26
N TRP A 40 -1.66 -30.78 26.60
CA TRP A 40 -1.42 -29.33 26.71
C TRP A 40 -1.25 -28.72 25.31
N ILE A 41 -1.98 -27.64 25.05
CA ILE A 41 -1.85 -26.80 23.85
C ILE A 41 -1.33 -25.45 24.32
N PHE A 42 -0.24 -24.99 23.72
CA PHE A 42 0.32 -23.66 23.94
C PHE A 42 -0.08 -22.76 22.78
N LEU A 43 -0.70 -21.62 23.11
CA LEU A 43 -0.99 -20.55 22.15
C LEU A 43 -0.35 -19.26 22.65
N GLN A 44 0.22 -18.49 21.73
CA GLN A 44 0.91 -17.23 22.03
C GLN A 44 0.26 -16.05 21.29
N SER A 45 0.24 -14.90 21.96
CA SER A 45 0.20 -13.57 21.33
C SER A 45 1.34 -12.73 21.92
N ALA A 46 1.65 -11.57 21.31
CA ALA A 46 2.77 -10.71 21.69
C ALA A 46 2.87 -10.32 23.19
N LYS A 47 1.80 -10.51 24.00
CA LYS A 47 1.76 -10.14 25.42
C LYS A 47 1.35 -11.25 26.41
N ASN A 48 0.96 -12.45 25.96
CA ASN A 48 0.39 -13.49 26.85
C ASN A 48 0.73 -14.92 26.43
N CYS A 49 0.88 -15.81 27.44
CA CYS A 49 0.96 -17.26 27.25
C CYS A 49 -0.31 -17.95 27.79
N PHE A 50 -0.90 -18.85 27.01
CA PHE A 50 -2.09 -19.61 27.38
C PHE A 50 -1.73 -21.07 27.67
N LEU A 51 -2.22 -21.59 28.79
CA LEU A 51 -2.03 -22.98 29.20
C LEU A 51 -3.39 -23.67 29.36
N HIS A 52 -3.62 -24.79 28.65
CA HIS A 52 -4.91 -25.50 28.64
C HIS A 52 -4.81 -26.93 29.18
N LYS A 53 -5.59 -27.23 30.24
CA LYS A 53 -5.95 -28.61 30.64
C LYS A 53 -7.47 -28.72 30.66
N THR A 54 -8.02 -29.48 29.71
CA THR A 54 -9.42 -29.96 29.64
C THR A 54 -10.46 -29.02 30.27
N GLY A 55 -10.78 -27.91 29.58
CA GLY A 55 -12.01 -27.15 29.81
C GLY A 55 -11.93 -25.97 30.79
N ASN A 56 -10.79 -25.73 31.45
CA ASN A 56 -10.57 -24.53 32.26
C ASN A 56 -9.33 -23.77 31.78
N TRP A 57 -9.54 -22.64 31.10
CA TRP A 57 -8.47 -21.74 30.65
C TRP A 57 -7.85 -20.98 31.81
N LYS A 58 -6.51 -20.93 31.89
CA LYS A 58 -5.78 -20.05 32.80
C LYS A 58 -4.90 -19.10 32.00
N LEU A 59 -5.10 -17.79 32.22
CA LEU A 59 -4.30 -16.72 31.63
C LEU A 59 -3.07 -16.47 32.51
N PHE A 60 -1.89 -16.43 31.90
CA PHE A 60 -0.66 -15.99 32.57
C PHE A 60 -0.11 -14.77 31.83
N LYS A 61 -0.02 -13.65 32.55
CA LYS A 61 0.62 -12.43 32.06
C LYS A 61 2.09 -12.48 32.47
N ILE A 62 3.01 -12.29 31.53
CA ILE A 62 4.44 -12.24 31.80
C ILE A 62 4.83 -10.76 31.83
N ASP A 63 4.96 -10.19 33.02
CA ASP A 63 5.66 -8.92 33.23
C ASP A 63 7.07 -9.23 33.79
N LYS A 64 8.03 -8.31 33.62
CA LYS A 64 9.49 -8.45 33.84
C LYS A 64 9.97 -9.00 35.21
N LEU A 65 9.08 -9.39 36.13
CA LEU A 65 9.40 -9.78 37.52
C LEU A 65 8.70 -11.05 38.04
N GLY A 66 8.18 -11.94 37.17
CA GLY A 66 7.73 -13.29 37.57
C GLY A 66 6.21 -13.53 37.64
N VAL A 67 5.83 -14.81 37.62
CA VAL A 67 4.45 -15.30 37.38
C VAL A 67 3.55 -15.13 38.62
N ARG A 68 2.44 -14.38 38.51
CA ARG A 68 1.34 -14.37 39.50
C ARG A 68 0.07 -15.03 38.96
N LYS A 69 -0.66 -15.72 39.85
CA LYS A 69 -1.88 -16.50 39.55
C LYS A 69 -3.12 -15.76 40.07
N GLY A 70 -4.14 -15.58 39.23
CA GLY A 70 -5.50 -15.24 39.67
C GLY A 70 -6.17 -14.12 38.87
N PHE A 71 -7.14 -14.48 38.03
CA PHE A 71 -8.22 -13.59 37.59
C PHE A 71 -9.50 -14.41 37.40
N GLU A 72 -10.62 -13.93 37.92
CA GLU A 72 -11.92 -14.61 37.94
C GLU A 72 -12.71 -14.48 36.64
N LYS A 73 -13.59 -15.48 36.44
CA LYS A 73 -14.31 -15.91 35.24
C LYS A 73 -15.28 -14.90 34.58
N LYS A 74 -15.46 -13.68 35.08
CA LYS A 74 -16.60 -12.80 34.69
C LYS A 74 -16.38 -11.83 33.53
N GLN A 75 -15.16 -11.67 32.99
CA GLN A 75 -14.94 -10.81 31.81
C GLN A 75 -14.78 -11.58 30.48
N LEU A 76 -14.92 -12.91 30.46
CA LEU A 76 -14.61 -13.74 29.29
C LEU A 76 -15.83 -14.18 28.46
N ILE A 77 -17.04 -13.64 28.70
CA ILE A 77 -18.29 -14.06 28.02
C ILE A 77 -18.74 -13.13 26.89
N LEU A 78 -17.97 -12.07 26.53
CA LEU A 78 -18.39 -11.12 25.48
C LEU A 78 -17.69 -11.24 24.11
N ARG A 79 -16.91 -12.30 23.83
CA ARG A 79 -16.22 -12.42 22.52
C ARG A 79 -16.45 -13.71 21.74
N ARG A 80 -17.51 -14.47 22.01
CA ARG A 80 -17.81 -15.73 21.28
C ARG A 80 -19.24 -15.89 20.73
N ARG A 81 -20.01 -14.82 20.62
CA ARG A 81 -21.20 -14.77 19.75
C ARG A 81 -21.02 -13.59 18.81
N ASN A 82 -20.75 -13.90 17.54
CA ASN A 82 -20.76 -13.06 16.33
C ASN A 82 -19.83 -13.63 15.23
N ALA A 83 -19.18 -14.77 15.47
CA ALA A 83 -18.67 -15.59 14.37
C ALA A 83 -19.87 -16.25 13.69
N ILE A 84 -20.10 -15.85 12.43
CA ILE A 84 -21.13 -16.36 11.51
C ILE A 84 -22.54 -15.89 11.88
N ILE A 85 -22.89 -14.69 11.38
CA ILE A 85 -24.18 -14.30 10.76
C ILE A 85 -24.01 -12.83 10.34
N GLY A 86 -24.10 -12.55 9.05
CA GLY A 86 -24.27 -11.20 8.50
C GLY A 86 -23.22 -10.78 7.49
N GLU A 87 -23.52 -11.01 6.20
CA GLU A 87 -23.13 -10.06 5.16
C GLU A 87 -23.45 -8.63 5.63
N ARG A 88 -22.46 -7.73 5.65
CA ARG A 88 -22.69 -6.29 5.87
C ARG A 88 -21.47 -5.45 5.48
N ILE A 89 -21.58 -4.91 4.27
CA ILE A 89 -21.10 -3.63 3.72
C ILE A 89 -20.06 -2.88 4.59
N LEU A 90 -18.80 -3.08 4.23
CA LEU A 90 -17.72 -2.07 4.21
C LEU A 90 -17.34 -1.94 2.72
N PRO A 91 -16.90 -0.78 2.20
CA PRO A 91 -16.08 -0.82 1.00
C PRO A 91 -14.79 -1.53 1.38
N LYS A 92 -14.77 -2.82 1.05
CA LYS A 92 -13.62 -3.56 0.55
C LYS A 92 -12.25 -2.84 0.73
N GLY A 93 -11.67 -2.94 1.93
CA GLY A 93 -10.30 -2.53 2.27
C GLY A 93 -10.05 -2.63 3.79
N GLY A 94 -9.11 -3.48 4.23
CA GLY A 94 -8.36 -3.18 5.45
C GLY A 94 -7.48 -1.98 5.11
N THR A 95 -7.42 -0.94 5.93
CA THR A 95 -6.71 -0.84 7.20
C THR A 95 -7.69 -0.71 8.38
N ALA A 96 -7.70 -1.68 9.30
CA ALA A 96 -8.44 -1.56 10.55
C ALA A 96 -7.91 -0.38 11.41
N MET A 97 -8.68 0.34 12.23
CA MET A 97 -10.10 0.31 12.59
C MET A 97 -10.32 1.50 13.55
N LEU A 98 -11.23 2.43 13.26
CA LEU A 98 -12.09 2.90 14.36
C LEU A 98 -12.98 1.71 14.71
N GLU A 99 -12.95 1.22 15.96
CA GLU A 99 -14.05 0.40 16.45
C GLU A 99 -15.30 1.26 16.31
N ILE A 100 -16.08 1.04 15.25
CA ILE A 100 -17.32 1.77 15.03
C ILE A 100 -18.28 1.32 16.14
N GLY A 101 -18.24 2.02 17.27
CA GLY A 101 -18.89 1.61 18.51
C GLY A 101 -20.41 1.63 18.42
N ASN A 102 -20.99 2.27 17.39
CA ASN A 102 -22.44 2.41 17.23
C ASN A 102 -22.91 2.32 15.76
N THR A 103 -24.02 1.62 15.52
CA THR A 103 -24.73 1.49 14.24
C THR A 103 -24.92 2.82 13.49
N ARG A 104 -25.09 3.93 14.24
CA ARG A 104 -25.21 5.27 13.66
C ARG A 104 -23.97 5.70 12.88
N GLN A 105 -22.79 5.57 13.47
CA GLN A 105 -21.52 5.94 12.84
C GLN A 105 -21.27 5.08 11.59
N ARG A 106 -21.59 3.79 11.66
CA ARG A 106 -21.51 2.89 10.50
C ARG A 106 -22.37 3.38 9.34
N ASN A 107 -23.61 3.77 9.62
CA ASN A 107 -24.51 4.26 8.58
C ASN A 107 -24.05 5.58 7.96
N LEU A 108 -23.47 6.48 8.77
CA LEU A 108 -22.89 7.72 8.26
C LEU A 108 -21.67 7.46 7.38
N LEU A 109 -20.83 6.51 7.76
CA LEU A 109 -19.66 6.15 6.98
C LEU A 109 -20.03 5.51 5.64
N MET A 110 -20.99 4.58 5.63
CA MET A 110 -21.53 4.01 4.39
C MET A 110 -22.09 5.09 3.46
N LEU A 111 -22.75 6.11 4.03
CA LEU A 111 -23.26 7.23 3.26
C LEU A 111 -22.13 8.11 2.69
N LEU A 112 -21.09 8.40 3.47
CA LEU A 112 -19.93 9.16 2.97
C LEU A 112 -19.22 8.41 1.85
N TYR A 113 -18.97 7.11 1.98
CA TYR A 113 -18.34 6.33 0.93
C TYR A 113 -19.18 6.24 -0.35
N ALA A 114 -20.49 6.01 -0.22
CA ALA A 114 -21.38 6.00 -1.38
C ALA A 114 -21.45 7.36 -2.09
N MET A 115 -21.31 8.47 -1.35
CA MET A 115 -21.19 9.81 -1.93
C MET A 115 -19.81 10.08 -2.53
N ASP A 116 -18.74 9.55 -1.95
CA ASP A 116 -17.38 9.67 -2.47
C ASP A 116 -17.27 8.99 -3.84
N ASP A 117 -17.76 7.74 -3.92
CA ASP A 117 -17.79 6.96 -5.16
C ASP A 117 -18.67 7.62 -6.25
N ALA A 118 -19.77 8.27 -5.86
CA ALA A 118 -20.68 8.93 -6.81
C ALA A 118 -20.30 10.38 -7.14
N GLY A 119 -19.49 11.04 -6.31
CA GLY A 119 -19.19 12.47 -6.36
C GLY A 119 -20.36 13.38 -5.94
N GLU A 120 -21.51 13.25 -6.59
CA GLU A 120 -22.76 13.93 -6.25
C GLU A 120 -23.92 12.93 -6.26
N ALA A 121 -24.74 12.94 -5.22
CA ALA A 121 -25.80 11.93 -5.06
C ALA A 121 -27.09 12.50 -4.47
N THR A 122 -28.21 11.91 -4.87
CA THR A 122 -29.52 12.14 -4.23
C THR A 122 -29.72 11.17 -3.07
N ALA A 123 -30.62 11.49 -2.14
CA ALA A 123 -30.97 10.57 -1.06
C ALA A 123 -31.54 9.23 -1.57
N ALA A 124 -32.22 9.24 -2.72
CA ALA A 124 -32.77 8.03 -3.34
C ALA A 124 -31.64 7.12 -3.86
N TYR A 125 -30.68 7.68 -4.58
CA TYR A 125 -29.50 6.95 -5.04
C TYR A 125 -28.71 6.34 -3.87
N LEU A 126 -28.48 7.13 -2.81
CA LEU A 126 -27.75 6.66 -1.64
C LEU A 126 -28.49 5.53 -0.90
N ALA A 127 -29.83 5.58 -0.86
CA ALA A 127 -30.64 4.51 -0.27
C ALA A 127 -30.50 3.20 -1.07
N GLU A 128 -30.51 3.27 -2.39
CA GLU A 128 -30.31 2.13 -3.28
C GLU A 128 -28.91 1.51 -3.11
N GLN A 129 -27.86 2.33 -3.14
CA GLN A 129 -26.48 1.84 -3.02
C GLN A 129 -26.14 1.28 -1.64
N THR A 130 -26.72 1.83 -0.57
CA THR A 130 -26.39 1.42 0.82
C THR A 130 -27.37 0.39 1.40
N GLY A 131 -28.52 0.17 0.76
CA GLY A 131 -29.62 -0.63 1.31
C GLY A 131 -30.28 -0.04 2.56
N LEU A 132 -30.00 1.22 2.90
CA LEU A 132 -30.61 1.92 4.03
C LEU A 132 -31.94 2.58 3.63
N SER A 133 -32.85 2.76 4.59
CA SER A 133 -34.10 3.49 4.34
C SER A 133 -33.83 4.97 4.03
N VAL A 134 -34.62 5.57 3.13
CA VAL A 134 -34.52 7.00 2.78
C VAL A 134 -34.60 7.89 4.02
N ALA A 135 -35.43 7.55 5.01
CA ALA A 135 -35.50 8.28 6.29
C ALA A 135 -34.20 8.23 7.11
N THR A 136 -33.45 7.13 7.04
CA THR A 136 -32.13 7.01 7.68
C THR A 136 -31.09 7.85 6.94
N ILE A 137 -31.10 7.81 5.60
CA ILE A 137 -30.25 8.64 4.74
C ILE A 137 -30.50 10.13 5.00
N SER A 138 -31.76 10.59 4.98
CA SER A 138 -32.11 12.01 5.22
C SER A 138 -31.69 12.52 6.60
N ARG A 139 -31.80 11.67 7.65
CA ARG A 139 -31.28 12.02 8.98
C ARG A 139 -29.76 12.13 8.99
N GLY A 140 -29.07 11.20 8.31
CA GLY A 140 -27.62 11.23 8.16
C GLY A 140 -27.13 12.49 7.42
N LEU A 141 -27.73 12.79 6.27
CA LEU A 141 -27.41 13.97 5.47
C LEU A 141 -27.64 15.27 6.24
N SER A 142 -28.77 15.38 6.96
CA SER A 142 -29.06 16.55 7.80
C SER A 142 -27.97 16.78 8.86
N LEU A 143 -27.50 15.71 9.49
CA LEU A 143 -26.46 15.76 10.50
C LEU A 143 -25.09 16.14 9.94
N LEU A 144 -24.69 15.53 8.81
CA LEU A 144 -23.41 15.86 8.16
C LEU A 144 -23.41 17.28 7.58
N LYS A 145 -24.57 17.74 7.09
CA LYS A 145 -24.76 19.12 6.62
C LYS A 145 -24.67 20.13 7.76
N ALA A 146 -25.28 19.83 8.93
CA ALA A 146 -25.15 20.67 10.12
C ALA A 146 -23.68 20.83 10.58
N LYS A 147 -22.86 19.81 10.31
CA LYS A 147 -21.40 19.82 10.56
C LYS A 147 -20.60 20.35 9.38
N THR A 148 -21.23 20.76 8.28
CA THR A 148 -20.58 21.26 7.05
C THR A 148 -19.72 20.25 6.29
N LEU A 149 -19.69 18.97 6.71
CA LEU A 149 -18.96 17.90 6.02
C LEU A 149 -19.62 17.52 4.69
N VAL A 150 -20.93 17.77 4.57
CA VAL A 150 -21.73 17.60 3.35
C VAL A 150 -22.37 18.92 2.96
N VAL A 151 -22.38 19.23 1.66
CA VAL A 151 -23.04 20.40 1.11
C VAL A 151 -24.16 19.99 0.16
N GLN A 152 -25.22 20.79 0.13
CA GLN A 152 -26.30 20.67 -0.83
C GLN A 152 -26.00 21.59 -2.02
N ARG A 153 -25.78 21.02 -3.21
CA ARG A 153 -25.32 21.77 -4.39
C ARG A 153 -26.48 22.40 -5.15
N ARG A 154 -27.52 21.62 -5.53
CA ARG A 154 -28.72 22.07 -6.29
C ARG A 154 -29.91 21.11 -6.07
N LYS A 155 -31.11 21.52 -6.54
CA LYS A 155 -32.26 20.63 -6.77
C LYS A 155 -32.10 19.97 -8.15
N GLY A 156 -32.15 18.64 -8.24
CA GLY A 156 -31.96 17.86 -9.48
C GLY A 156 -33.02 18.10 -10.56
N THR A 157 -32.85 17.51 -11.73
CA THR A 157 -33.77 17.64 -12.87
C THR A 157 -34.80 16.51 -12.88
N THR A 158 -36.08 16.86 -12.92
CA THR A 158 -37.19 15.94 -13.21
C THR A 158 -38.22 16.67 -14.07
N GLU A 159 -38.82 15.96 -15.04
CA GLU A 159 -39.90 16.49 -15.89
C GLU A 159 -41.24 16.56 -15.15
N VAL A 160 -41.45 15.74 -14.12
CA VAL A 160 -42.65 15.72 -13.27
C VAL A 160 -42.25 15.46 -11.81
N GLY A 161 -42.81 16.23 -10.88
CA GLY A 161 -42.65 16.05 -9.43
C GLY A 161 -41.65 16.99 -8.73
N ARG A 162 -41.45 16.78 -7.43
CA ARG A 162 -40.52 17.60 -6.61
C ARG A 162 -39.08 17.23 -6.94
N ARG A 163 -38.31 18.20 -7.43
CA ARG A 163 -36.88 18.05 -7.72
C ARG A 163 -36.11 17.60 -6.46
N PRO A 164 -35.41 16.45 -6.51
CA PRO A 164 -34.69 15.92 -5.35
C PRO A 164 -33.44 16.76 -5.06
N ASP A 165 -33.09 16.92 -3.79
CA ASP A 165 -31.86 17.61 -3.41
C ASP A 165 -30.62 16.75 -3.74
N VAL A 166 -29.60 17.39 -4.31
CA VAL A 166 -28.30 16.77 -4.64
C VAL A 166 -27.26 17.18 -3.60
N PHE A 167 -26.58 16.18 -3.05
CA PHE A 167 -25.58 16.34 -1.99
C PHE A 167 -24.20 15.92 -2.48
N SER A 168 -23.16 16.57 -1.97
CA SER A 168 -21.76 16.21 -2.20
C SER A 168 -20.94 16.36 -0.92
N ILE A 169 -19.82 15.65 -0.83
CA ILE A 169 -18.83 15.90 0.22
C ILE A 169 -18.29 17.35 0.07
N ASN A 170 -18.12 18.03 1.18
CA ASN A 170 -17.45 19.32 1.22
C ASN A 170 -15.93 19.12 1.14
N GLY A 171 -15.37 19.15 -0.06
CA GLY A 171 -13.93 18.96 -0.28
C GLY A 171 -13.06 19.91 0.57
N ALA A 172 -13.52 21.13 0.83
CA ALA A 172 -12.77 22.12 1.60
C ALA A 172 -12.79 21.91 3.12
N TYR A 173 -13.56 20.94 3.63
CA TYR A 173 -13.72 20.72 5.07
C TYR A 173 -12.40 20.31 5.74
N ALA A 174 -11.57 19.51 5.06
CA ALA A 174 -10.28 19.07 5.56
C ALA A 174 -9.30 18.76 4.43
N HIS A 175 -8.01 18.71 4.77
CA HIS A 175 -6.94 18.40 3.83
C HIS A 175 -6.04 17.28 4.34
N CYS A 176 -5.54 16.50 3.39
CA CYS A 176 -4.45 15.56 3.58
C CYS A 176 -3.20 16.11 2.89
N MET A 177 -2.07 16.12 3.59
CA MET A 177 -0.77 16.36 2.97
C MET A 177 -0.17 15.01 2.57
N TYR A 178 -0.21 14.70 1.28
CA TYR A 178 0.46 13.53 0.73
C TYR A 178 1.87 13.91 0.29
N CYS A 179 2.88 13.19 0.76
CA CYS A 179 4.26 13.35 0.30
C CYS A 179 4.79 12.03 -0.25
N TYR A 180 5.59 12.11 -1.30
CA TYR A 180 6.25 10.97 -1.92
C TYR A 180 7.75 11.21 -1.95
N LEU A 181 8.50 10.34 -1.26
CA LEU A 181 9.96 10.37 -1.22
C LEU A 181 10.52 9.49 -2.36
N ASN A 182 10.99 10.15 -3.42
CA ASN A 182 11.79 9.55 -4.49
C ASN A 182 13.29 9.67 -4.17
N ALA A 183 14.15 9.08 -5.01
CA ALA A 183 15.60 9.15 -4.84
C ALA A 183 16.17 10.58 -4.91
N ASP A 184 15.57 11.44 -5.74
CA ASP A 184 16.08 12.78 -6.07
C ASP A 184 15.14 13.91 -5.63
N ALA A 185 13.90 13.59 -5.25
CA ALA A 185 12.91 14.58 -4.85
C ALA A 185 11.95 14.09 -3.75
N LEU A 186 11.68 14.99 -2.80
CA LEU A 186 10.51 14.91 -1.93
C LEU A 186 9.38 15.72 -2.57
N GLN A 187 8.43 15.01 -3.16
CA GLN A 187 7.24 15.63 -3.74
C GLN A 187 6.15 15.71 -2.68
N GLY A 188 5.37 16.78 -2.70
CA GLY A 188 4.24 16.94 -1.81
C GLY A 188 3.01 17.49 -2.54
N TYR A 189 1.85 17.05 -2.07
CA TYR A 189 0.54 17.29 -2.63
C TYR A 189 -0.42 17.60 -1.50
N LEU A 190 -1.09 18.74 -1.56
CA LEU A 190 -2.20 19.03 -0.68
C LEU A 190 -3.48 18.53 -1.34
N LEU A 191 -4.14 17.56 -0.73
CA LEU A 191 -5.36 16.93 -1.22
C LEU A 191 -6.56 17.43 -0.42
N ASP A 192 -7.66 17.72 -1.10
CA ASP A 192 -8.94 17.99 -0.46
C ASP A 192 -9.67 16.68 -0.08
N LEU A 193 -10.79 16.77 0.63
CA LEU A 193 -11.55 15.61 1.10
C LEU A 193 -12.15 14.73 -0.01
N ARG A 194 -12.14 15.19 -1.26
CA ARG A 194 -12.57 14.43 -2.44
C ARG A 194 -11.36 13.90 -3.24
N GLY A 195 -10.16 14.00 -2.66
CA GLY A 195 -8.93 13.58 -3.30
C GLY A 195 -8.43 14.53 -4.40
N LYS A 196 -8.98 15.75 -4.52
CA LYS A 196 -8.53 16.71 -5.52
C LYS A 196 -7.21 17.34 -5.07
N VAL A 197 -6.22 17.37 -5.97
CA VAL A 197 -4.97 18.12 -5.75
C VAL A 197 -5.27 19.62 -5.73
N VAL A 198 -5.02 20.24 -4.59
CA VAL A 198 -5.16 21.67 -4.33
C VAL A 198 -3.87 22.41 -4.65
N SER A 199 -2.74 21.85 -4.25
CA SER A 199 -1.41 22.38 -4.54
C SER A 199 -0.39 21.25 -4.61
N ARG A 200 0.68 21.48 -5.37
CA ARG A 200 1.81 20.56 -5.54
C ARG A 200 3.11 21.35 -5.43
N HIS A 201 4.05 20.81 -4.68
CA HIS A 201 5.40 21.34 -4.52
C HIS A 201 6.39 20.18 -4.49
N ALA A 202 7.63 20.44 -4.87
CA ALA A 202 8.69 19.46 -4.79
C ALA A 202 9.95 20.13 -4.29
N VAL A 203 10.74 19.38 -3.53
CA VAL A 203 12.06 19.81 -3.03
C VAL A 203 13.06 18.74 -3.40
N GLU A 204 14.20 19.15 -3.94
CA GLU A 204 15.29 18.23 -4.25
C GLU A 204 15.87 17.60 -2.98
N VAL A 205 16.21 16.32 -3.10
CA VAL A 205 16.87 15.51 -2.08
C VAL A 205 17.91 14.61 -2.74
N ASP A 206 18.80 14.04 -1.94
CA ASP A 206 19.76 13.04 -2.38
C ASP A 206 19.93 11.97 -1.29
N CYS A 207 20.69 10.92 -1.57
CA CYS A 207 20.89 9.78 -0.66
C CYS A 207 21.55 10.15 0.68
N SER A 208 22.10 11.35 0.84
CA SER A 208 22.65 11.84 2.11
C SER A 208 21.59 12.39 3.06
N LEU A 209 20.34 12.52 2.61
CA LEU A 209 19.23 13.05 3.39
C LEU A 209 19.11 12.31 4.73
N THR A 210 19.21 13.07 5.82
CA THR A 210 18.98 12.58 7.18
C THR A 210 17.51 12.67 7.55
N VAL A 211 17.07 11.87 8.53
CA VAL A 211 15.70 11.94 9.06
C VAL A 211 15.36 13.35 9.56
N ALA A 212 16.29 14.03 10.23
CA ALA A 212 16.07 15.41 10.71
C ALA A 212 15.82 16.39 9.56
N GLN A 213 16.68 16.36 8.52
CA GLN A 213 16.51 17.20 7.33
C GLN A 213 15.21 16.88 6.59
N PHE A 214 14.80 15.62 6.54
CA PHE A 214 13.52 15.22 5.96
C PHE A 214 12.33 15.79 6.73
N LEU A 215 12.35 15.74 8.06
CA LEU A 215 11.32 16.34 8.91
C LEU A 215 11.24 17.85 8.74
N ASP A 216 12.38 18.53 8.57
CA ASP A 216 12.43 19.96 8.28
C ASP A 216 11.84 20.27 6.90
N LYS A 217 12.25 19.54 5.85
CA LYS A 217 11.68 19.68 4.51
C LYS A 217 10.17 19.41 4.47
N LEU A 218 9.66 18.47 5.26
CA LEU A 218 8.22 18.22 5.40
C LEU A 218 7.48 19.40 6.06
N ALA A 219 8.08 20.02 7.07
CA ALA A 219 7.52 21.20 7.72
C ALA A 219 7.48 22.39 6.77
N ASP A 220 8.54 22.59 5.99
CA ASP A 220 8.62 23.64 4.97
C ASP A 220 7.57 23.43 3.87
N LEU A 221 7.43 22.19 3.37
CA LEU A 221 6.38 21.84 2.39
C LEU A 221 4.98 22.13 2.94
N LYS A 222 4.71 21.76 4.20
CA LYS A 222 3.43 22.06 4.87
C LYS A 222 3.19 23.57 4.91
N ALA A 223 4.17 24.37 5.34
CA ALA A 223 4.04 25.82 5.44
C ALA A 223 3.74 26.44 4.07
N VAL A 224 4.54 26.12 3.06
CA VAL A 224 4.39 26.65 1.70
C VAL A 224 3.04 26.27 1.06
N MET A 225 2.56 25.05 1.29
CA MET A 225 1.25 24.61 0.77
C MET A 225 0.09 25.31 1.45
N MET A 226 0.21 25.62 2.74
CA MET A 226 -0.83 26.28 3.51
C MET A 226 -0.88 27.80 3.27
N GLU A 227 0.28 28.45 3.11
CA GLU A 227 0.34 29.90 2.82
C GLU A 227 -0.34 30.28 1.51
N LYS A 228 -0.19 29.44 0.47
CA LYS A 228 -0.86 29.67 -0.83
C LYS A 228 -2.38 29.56 -0.75
N LYS A 229 -2.92 29.14 0.40
CA LYS A 229 -4.34 28.88 0.57
C LYS A 229 -4.97 29.84 1.57
N ARG A 230 -5.75 30.80 1.07
CA ARG A 230 -6.74 31.58 1.86
C ARG A 230 -7.95 30.73 2.30
N SER A 231 -7.75 29.45 2.63
CA SER A 231 -8.84 28.57 3.06
C SER A 231 -8.76 28.33 4.56
N SER A 232 -9.90 28.35 5.22
CA SER A 232 -10.08 28.05 6.64
C SER A 232 -9.84 26.59 7.05
N GLY A 233 -9.56 25.67 6.12
CA GLY A 233 -9.43 24.24 6.42
C GLY A 233 -8.02 23.86 6.89
N CYS A 234 -7.92 23.22 8.06
CA CYS A 234 -6.67 22.70 8.62
C CYS A 234 -6.20 21.43 7.88
N VAL A 235 -4.88 21.18 7.85
CA VAL A 235 -4.33 19.85 7.52
C VAL A 235 -4.70 18.93 8.67
N LEU A 236 -5.36 17.80 8.41
CA LEU A 236 -5.71 16.85 9.47
C LEU A 236 -4.81 15.63 9.49
N THR A 237 -4.23 15.26 8.34
CA THR A 237 -3.38 14.07 8.22
C THR A 237 -2.22 14.30 7.28
N VAL A 238 -1.17 13.52 7.50
CA VAL A 238 -0.02 13.41 6.61
C VAL A 238 0.03 11.97 6.09
N SER A 239 0.25 11.79 4.81
CA SER A 239 0.46 10.49 4.18
C SER A 239 1.79 10.50 3.46
N LEU A 240 2.62 9.48 3.68
CA LEU A 240 3.93 9.35 3.08
C LEU A 240 3.93 8.12 2.20
N ALA A 241 4.31 8.28 0.94
CA ALA A 241 4.72 7.17 0.10
C ALA A 241 6.23 7.04 0.13
N ILE A 242 6.68 5.79 0.25
CA ILE A 242 8.07 5.42 0.12
C ILE A 242 8.23 4.23 -0.83
N SER A 243 9.40 4.15 -1.43
CA SER A 243 9.84 3.00 -2.21
C SER A 243 10.79 2.17 -1.34
N GLY A 244 10.21 1.32 -0.51
CA GLY A 244 10.94 0.53 0.47
C GLY A 244 10.03 -0.33 1.33
N LEU A 245 10.66 -1.05 2.25
CA LEU A 245 9.99 -1.90 3.23
C LEU A 245 9.65 -1.07 4.46
N ALA A 246 8.38 -1.08 4.84
CA ALA A 246 7.90 -0.49 6.08
C ALA A 246 6.86 -1.40 6.72
N ASP A 247 6.88 -1.45 8.05
CA ASP A 247 5.72 -1.89 8.82
C ASP A 247 4.70 -0.74 8.83
N VAL A 248 3.67 -0.87 8.01
CA VAL A 248 2.62 0.14 7.86
C VAL A 248 1.76 0.28 9.12
N ASN A 249 1.70 -0.74 9.97
CA ASN A 249 0.87 -0.70 11.19
C ASN A 249 1.54 0.13 12.29
N ASP A 250 2.85 -0.08 12.46
CA ASP A 250 3.63 0.60 13.49
C ASP A 250 4.29 1.88 12.97
N GLY A 251 4.23 2.14 11.66
CA GLY A 251 4.83 3.31 11.03
C GLY A 251 6.36 3.27 10.99
N ILE A 252 6.94 2.08 11.05
CA ILE A 252 8.37 1.84 11.14
C ILE A 252 8.91 1.53 9.75
N ILE A 253 9.89 2.32 9.31
CA ILE A 253 10.64 2.05 8.10
C ILE A 253 11.65 0.94 8.38
N SER A 254 11.55 -0.19 7.71
CA SER A 254 12.57 -1.23 7.79
C SER A 254 13.76 -0.86 6.91
N GLN A 255 13.50 -0.49 5.66
CA GLN A 255 14.54 -0.12 4.70
C GLN A 255 13.97 0.75 3.58
N ILE A 256 14.70 1.81 3.21
CA ILE A 256 14.51 2.51 1.94
C ILE A 256 15.84 2.44 1.20
N PRO A 257 15.95 1.71 0.07
CA PRO A 257 17.24 1.46 -0.59
C PRO A 257 18.07 2.71 -0.86
N ASN A 258 17.45 3.81 -1.28
CA ASN A 258 18.15 5.07 -1.56
C ASN A 258 18.46 5.92 -0.32
N PHE A 259 17.83 5.61 0.82
CA PHE A 259 17.93 6.40 2.06
C PHE A 259 18.23 5.47 3.24
N PRO A 260 19.45 4.91 3.33
CA PRO A 260 19.81 3.95 4.37
C PRO A 260 19.68 4.51 5.80
N ASN A 261 19.78 5.83 5.95
CA ASN A 261 19.62 6.54 7.23
C ASN A 261 18.21 6.43 7.84
N PHE A 262 17.23 5.88 7.11
CA PHE A 262 15.85 5.70 7.56
C PHE A 262 15.57 4.29 8.10
N ALA A 263 16.56 3.38 8.10
CA ALA A 263 16.36 2.02 8.55
C ALA A 263 16.02 1.94 10.06
N ASN A 264 15.00 1.16 10.39
CA ASN A 264 14.45 0.96 11.74
C ASN A 264 13.98 2.24 12.45
N VAL A 265 13.49 3.22 11.68
CA VAL A 265 13.00 4.50 12.21
C VAL A 265 11.46 4.49 12.25
N ASN A 266 10.88 4.84 13.40
CA ASN A 266 9.44 5.10 13.51
C ASN A 266 9.12 6.48 12.91
N LEU A 267 9.04 6.52 11.58
CA LEU A 267 8.88 7.76 10.84
C LEU A 267 7.51 8.39 11.07
N SER A 268 6.46 7.57 11.23
CA SER A 268 5.11 8.09 11.51
C SER A 268 5.06 8.86 12.83
N GLU A 269 5.71 8.36 13.87
CA GLU A 269 5.77 9.04 15.18
C GLU A 269 6.55 10.35 15.11
N LEU A 270 7.72 10.34 14.48
CA LEU A 270 8.55 11.54 14.33
C LEU A 270 7.84 12.63 13.52
N VAL A 271 7.12 12.24 12.47
CA VAL A 271 6.34 13.19 11.65
C VAL A 271 5.15 13.73 12.45
N ARG A 272 4.50 12.88 13.25
CA ARG A 272 3.43 13.31 14.16
C ARG A 272 3.93 14.31 15.19
N GLU A 273 5.09 14.07 15.79
CA GLU A 273 5.73 15.00 16.74
C GLU A 273 6.11 16.33 16.08
N LYS A 274 6.71 16.28 14.88
CA LYS A 274 7.15 17.48 14.15
C LYS A 274 5.99 18.32 13.64
N LEU A 275 4.94 17.70 13.08
CA LEU A 275 3.87 18.40 12.36
C LEU A 275 2.57 18.52 13.13
N GLY A 276 2.40 17.79 14.24
CA GLY A 276 1.18 17.79 15.06
C GLY A 276 0.00 17.02 14.44
N HIS A 277 0.24 16.19 13.43
CA HIS A 277 -0.81 15.46 12.70
C HIS A 277 -0.49 13.97 12.57
N PRO A 278 -1.48 13.06 12.60
CA PRO A 278 -1.29 11.65 12.30
C PRO A 278 -0.60 11.44 10.94
N CYS A 279 0.30 10.46 10.89
CA CYS A 279 1.10 10.15 9.71
C CYS A 279 0.93 8.68 9.31
N PHE A 280 0.55 8.45 8.05
CA PHE A 280 0.39 7.12 7.45
C PHE A 280 1.50 6.88 6.45
N ILE A 281 2.05 5.68 6.44
CA ILE A 281 3.10 5.28 5.52
C ILE A 281 2.53 4.24 4.56
N TYR A 282 2.76 4.48 3.28
CA TYR A 282 2.33 3.64 2.18
C TYR A 282 3.52 3.24 1.32
N ASN A 283 3.43 2.04 0.74
CA ASN A 283 4.31 1.64 -0.35
C ASN A 283 3.82 2.29 -1.65
N ALA A 284 4.74 2.92 -2.39
CA ALA A 284 4.43 3.64 -3.62
C ALA A 284 3.77 2.76 -4.69
N ALA A 285 4.26 1.53 -4.90
CA ALA A 285 3.70 0.59 -5.88
C ALA A 285 2.27 0.17 -5.52
N ARG A 286 1.95 0.03 -4.23
CA ARG A 286 0.57 -0.24 -3.77
C ARG A 286 -0.37 0.93 -4.05
N LEU A 287 0.08 2.16 -3.83
CA LEU A 287 -0.71 3.34 -4.21
C LEU A 287 -0.89 3.42 -5.71
N SER A 288 0.16 3.17 -6.49
CA SER A 288 0.07 3.12 -7.96
C SER A 288 -0.94 2.07 -8.43
N ALA A 289 -1.01 0.91 -7.76
CA ALA A 289 -1.99 -0.11 -8.08
C ALA A 289 -3.44 0.34 -7.80
N VAL A 290 -3.69 0.99 -6.67
CA VAL A 290 -5.01 1.57 -6.37
C VAL A 290 -5.37 2.64 -7.40
N GLY A 291 -4.44 3.54 -7.73
CA GLY A 291 -4.65 4.57 -8.75
C GLY A 291 -4.94 3.99 -10.12
N ALA A 292 -4.16 3.00 -10.55
CA ALA A 292 -4.38 2.29 -11.81
C ALA A 292 -5.71 1.54 -11.82
N TYR A 293 -6.11 0.90 -10.71
CA TYR A 293 -7.42 0.24 -10.64
C TYR A 293 -8.58 1.22 -10.79
N LEU A 294 -8.48 2.41 -10.22
CA LEU A 294 -9.50 3.45 -10.37
C LEU A 294 -9.59 4.00 -11.80
N GLN A 295 -8.52 3.91 -12.58
CA GLN A 295 -8.44 4.52 -13.91
C GLN A 295 -8.56 3.54 -15.08
N ASP A 296 -8.03 2.33 -14.91
CA ASP A 296 -7.66 1.42 -15.99
C ASP A 296 -8.11 -0.03 -15.74
N ALA A 297 -8.82 -0.32 -14.64
CA ALA A 297 -9.29 -1.69 -14.35
C ALA A 297 -10.32 -2.18 -15.37
N ASP A 298 -11.07 -1.31 -16.06
CA ASP A 298 -12.08 -1.67 -17.05
C ASP A 298 -13.05 -2.78 -16.59
N GLY A 299 -13.41 -2.78 -15.30
CA GLY A 299 -14.29 -3.78 -14.68
C GLY A 299 -13.60 -5.01 -14.10
N ALA A 300 -12.27 -5.14 -14.24
CA ALA A 300 -11.45 -6.14 -13.56
C ALA A 300 -11.64 -6.05 -12.05
N LYS A 301 -11.75 -7.21 -11.39
CA LYS A 301 -11.78 -7.30 -9.92
C LYS A 301 -10.44 -7.75 -9.37
N ASN A 302 -9.68 -8.50 -10.15
CA ASN A 302 -8.36 -8.99 -9.81
C ASN A 302 -7.35 -8.33 -10.74
N LEU A 303 -6.51 -7.45 -10.20
CA LEU A 303 -5.56 -6.66 -10.95
C LEU A 303 -4.20 -6.71 -10.27
N VAL A 304 -3.14 -6.91 -11.05
CA VAL A 304 -1.76 -6.69 -10.56
C VAL A 304 -1.16 -5.51 -11.31
N TYR A 305 -0.72 -4.51 -10.58
CA TYR A 305 0.06 -3.41 -11.13
C TYR A 305 1.52 -3.66 -10.80
N MET A 306 2.34 -3.96 -11.81
CA MET A 306 3.79 -4.09 -11.69
C MET A 306 4.43 -2.73 -11.95
N ASP A 307 5.01 -2.15 -10.91
CA ASP A 307 5.62 -0.82 -10.92
C ASP A 307 7.12 -0.94 -11.21
N VAL A 308 7.55 -0.49 -12.39
CA VAL A 308 8.94 -0.55 -12.84
C VAL A 308 9.50 0.86 -12.87
N ASN A 309 10.33 1.21 -11.89
CA ASN A 309 10.87 2.56 -11.74
C ASN A 309 12.39 2.59 -11.71
N GLY A 310 12.97 3.56 -12.45
CA GLY A 310 14.41 3.83 -12.51
C GLY A 310 15.07 3.91 -11.15
N ASP A 311 14.41 4.63 -10.26
CA ASP A 311 15.00 5.04 -8.99
C ASP A 311 14.48 4.23 -7.81
N CYS A 312 13.47 3.38 -8.01
CA CYS A 312 12.73 2.73 -6.92
C CYS A 312 12.65 1.21 -7.03
N GLY A 313 13.21 0.64 -8.11
CA GLY A 313 13.20 -0.80 -8.34
C GLY A 313 11.94 -1.30 -9.02
N VAL A 314 11.64 -2.58 -8.81
CA VAL A 314 10.47 -3.28 -9.37
C VAL A 314 9.60 -3.78 -8.23
N GLY A 315 8.46 -3.11 -8.04
CA GLY A 315 7.45 -3.49 -7.06
C GLY A 315 6.14 -3.90 -7.72
N ALA A 316 5.15 -4.28 -6.92
CA ALA A 316 3.80 -4.47 -7.39
C ALA A 316 2.78 -4.15 -6.30
N GLY A 317 1.61 -3.67 -6.72
CA GLY A 317 0.42 -3.72 -5.89
C GLY A 317 -0.55 -4.76 -6.47
N ILE A 318 -1.13 -5.55 -5.57
CA ILE A 318 -2.03 -6.65 -5.91
C ILE A 318 -3.42 -6.25 -5.44
N ILE A 319 -4.40 -6.34 -6.33
CA ILE A 319 -5.81 -6.12 -6.03
C ILE A 319 -6.55 -7.42 -6.28
N LEU A 320 -7.27 -7.89 -5.27
CA LEU A 320 -8.08 -9.11 -5.32
C LEU A 320 -9.51 -8.76 -4.92
N ASP A 321 -10.49 -9.19 -5.70
CA ASP A 321 -11.90 -8.90 -5.45
C ASP A 321 -12.21 -7.40 -5.26
N GLY A 322 -11.47 -6.53 -5.95
CA GLY A 322 -11.55 -5.07 -5.85
C GLY A 322 -10.96 -4.49 -4.57
N ARG A 323 -10.11 -5.25 -3.86
CA ARG A 323 -9.41 -4.83 -2.63
C ARG A 323 -7.92 -4.86 -2.83
N LEU A 324 -7.22 -3.81 -2.39
CA LEU A 324 -5.77 -3.90 -2.20
C LEU A 324 -5.48 -5.07 -1.25
N TYR A 325 -4.64 -5.99 -1.70
CA TYR A 325 -4.17 -7.10 -0.91
C TYR A 325 -3.03 -6.62 -0.01
N GLU A 326 -3.28 -6.66 1.29
CA GLU A 326 -2.33 -6.30 2.33
C GLU A 326 -1.96 -7.54 3.14
N ASP A 327 -0.66 -7.75 3.34
CA ASP A 327 -0.14 -8.79 4.20
C ASP A 327 0.41 -8.22 5.50
N ARG A 328 0.51 -9.06 6.53
CA ARG A 328 1.05 -8.65 7.83
C ARG A 328 2.55 -8.38 7.84
N THR A 329 3.28 -8.96 6.88
CA THR A 329 4.73 -8.82 6.78
C THR A 329 5.14 -7.65 5.89
N CYS A 330 4.17 -6.97 5.27
CA CYS A 330 4.36 -5.91 4.28
C CYS A 330 5.21 -6.33 3.06
N LEU A 331 5.34 -7.64 2.78
CA LEU A 331 6.15 -8.20 1.68
C LEU A 331 5.32 -8.52 0.42
N ALA A 332 3.99 -8.44 0.49
CA ALA A 332 3.17 -8.69 -0.67
C ALA A 332 3.46 -7.64 -1.75
N GLY A 333 3.75 -8.13 -2.96
CA GLY A 333 4.07 -7.28 -4.10
C GLY A 333 5.56 -6.94 -4.25
N GLU A 334 6.46 -7.51 -3.44
CA GLU A 334 7.90 -7.38 -3.61
C GLU A 334 8.42 -8.26 -4.79
N VAL A 335 7.85 -8.04 -5.98
CA VAL A 335 8.07 -8.91 -7.16
C VAL A 335 9.47 -8.75 -7.74
N GLY A 336 10.13 -7.60 -7.56
CA GLY A 336 11.54 -7.39 -7.92
C GLY A 336 12.49 -8.35 -7.19
N HIS A 337 12.05 -8.91 -6.05
CA HIS A 337 12.80 -9.92 -5.30
C HIS A 337 12.59 -11.36 -5.79
N MET A 338 11.74 -11.59 -6.81
CA MET A 338 11.58 -12.91 -7.40
C MET A 338 12.90 -13.41 -7.98
N VAL A 339 13.24 -14.67 -7.68
CA VAL A 339 14.40 -15.34 -8.28
C VAL A 339 13.96 -15.91 -9.62
N ILE A 340 14.44 -15.30 -10.71
CA ILE A 340 14.16 -15.75 -12.07
C ILE A 340 15.46 -16.32 -12.62
N GLY A 341 15.51 -17.64 -12.81
CA GLY A 341 16.69 -18.30 -13.37
C GLY A 341 16.85 -17.94 -14.84
N THR A 342 17.86 -17.14 -15.16
CA THR A 342 18.33 -16.98 -16.54
C THR A 342 19.64 -17.74 -16.68
N ASN A 343 19.75 -18.57 -17.72
CA ASN A 343 20.94 -19.38 -17.97
C ASN A 343 22.13 -18.45 -18.28
N GLY A 344 22.95 -18.13 -17.27
CA GLY A 344 24.16 -17.31 -17.36
C GLY A 344 24.90 -17.12 -16.03
N ASP A 345 26.21 -16.81 -16.10
CA ASP A 345 27.24 -16.91 -15.05
C ASP A 345 27.10 -16.01 -13.79
N SER A 346 25.93 -15.39 -13.57
CA SER A 346 25.62 -14.64 -12.34
C SER A 346 24.22 -14.91 -11.77
N GLY A 347 23.54 -15.97 -12.25
CA GLY A 347 22.11 -16.26 -12.08
C GLY A 347 21.65 -16.77 -10.71
N ASN A 348 22.09 -16.17 -9.60
CA ASN A 348 21.52 -16.41 -8.26
C ASN A 348 21.22 -15.07 -7.58
N GLY A 349 20.15 -14.39 -8.00
CA GLY A 349 19.76 -13.12 -7.42
C GLY A 349 18.32 -12.72 -7.74
N PRO A 350 17.81 -11.68 -7.06
CA PRO A 350 16.49 -11.14 -7.35
C PRO A 350 16.45 -10.49 -8.74
N MET A 351 15.32 -10.61 -9.44
CA MET A 351 15.14 -10.16 -10.82
C MET A 351 15.45 -8.67 -11.01
N GLU A 352 15.25 -7.84 -9.98
CA GLU A 352 15.59 -6.42 -10.01
C GLU A 352 17.08 -6.17 -10.26
N ARG A 353 17.97 -7.04 -9.76
CA ARG A 353 19.41 -6.90 -10.03
C ARG A 353 19.75 -7.06 -11.52
N GLU A 354 18.98 -7.88 -12.22
CA GLU A 354 19.19 -8.20 -13.63
C GLU A 354 18.42 -7.24 -14.55
N ALA A 355 17.15 -6.98 -14.23
CA ALA A 355 16.20 -6.28 -15.08
C ALA A 355 15.60 -5.01 -14.43
N GLY A 356 16.18 -4.54 -13.33
CA GLY A 356 15.94 -3.19 -12.80
C GLY A 356 16.44 -2.12 -13.77
N LEU A 357 15.74 -1.00 -13.81
CA LEU A 357 16.05 0.09 -14.75
C LEU A 357 17.39 0.77 -14.45
N ASP A 358 17.82 0.81 -13.19
CA ASP A 358 19.16 1.25 -12.80
C ASP A 358 20.24 0.43 -13.51
N ASN A 359 20.07 -0.90 -13.57
CA ASN A 359 20.97 -1.81 -14.23
C ASN A 359 20.91 -1.67 -15.76
N VAL A 360 19.72 -1.46 -16.32
CA VAL A 360 19.55 -1.16 -17.76
C VAL A 360 20.32 0.10 -18.14
N PHE A 361 20.15 1.20 -17.40
CA PHE A 361 20.88 2.44 -17.67
C PHE A 361 22.38 2.29 -17.46
N ARG A 362 22.81 1.54 -16.44
CA ARG A 362 24.23 1.23 -16.21
C ARG A 362 24.85 0.44 -17.37
N GLN A 363 24.14 -0.55 -17.90
CA GLN A 363 24.59 -1.33 -19.06
C GLN A 363 24.63 -0.48 -20.33
N ALA A 364 23.61 0.34 -20.58
CA ALA A 364 23.61 1.27 -21.72
C ALA A 364 24.79 2.25 -21.68
N LYS A 365 25.14 2.81 -20.50
CA LYS A 365 26.35 3.63 -20.33
C LYS A 365 27.63 2.87 -20.65
N ARG A 366 27.72 1.59 -20.28
CA ARG A 366 28.87 0.75 -20.65
C ARG A 366 28.94 0.54 -22.16
N LEU A 367 27.83 0.27 -22.83
CA LEU A 367 27.81 0.10 -24.28
C LEU A 367 28.25 1.39 -25.01
N LEU A 368 27.80 2.56 -24.54
CA LEU A 368 28.27 3.86 -25.04
C LEU A 368 29.80 4.02 -24.85
N ALA A 369 30.32 3.71 -23.67
CA ALA A 369 31.76 3.81 -23.38
C ALA A 369 32.63 2.88 -24.25
N HIS A 370 32.08 1.76 -24.72
CA HIS A 370 32.77 0.82 -25.63
C HIS A 370 32.55 1.15 -27.12
N GLY A 371 31.76 2.19 -27.44
CA GLY A 371 31.41 2.53 -28.82
C GLY A 371 30.44 1.55 -29.48
N SER A 372 29.75 0.73 -28.70
CA SER A 372 28.83 -0.32 -29.18
C SER A 372 27.37 0.16 -29.31
N ALA A 373 27.07 1.41 -28.98
CA ALA A 373 25.73 2.00 -29.09
C ALA A 373 25.74 3.32 -29.90
N PRO A 374 26.07 3.27 -31.21
CA PRO A 374 26.32 4.46 -32.02
C PRO A 374 25.07 5.34 -32.22
N GLU A 375 23.87 4.75 -32.37
CA GLU A 375 22.66 5.56 -32.54
C GLU A 375 22.18 6.13 -31.21
N LEU A 376 22.36 5.40 -30.09
CA LEU A 376 22.14 5.99 -28.78
C LEU A 376 23.04 7.22 -28.54
N GLN A 377 24.33 7.14 -28.92
CA GLN A 377 25.26 8.26 -28.82
C GLN A 377 24.76 9.45 -29.66
N ARG A 378 24.40 9.22 -30.92
CA ARG A 378 23.87 10.27 -31.80
C ARG A 378 22.60 10.92 -31.26
N LEU A 379 21.70 10.14 -30.66
CA LEU A 379 20.47 10.67 -30.04
C LEU A 379 20.77 11.54 -28.82
N LEU A 380 21.76 11.17 -27.99
CA LEU A 380 22.22 11.97 -26.85
C LEU A 380 22.85 13.29 -27.32
N ASP A 381 23.73 13.24 -28.33
CA ASP A 381 24.37 14.42 -28.91
C ASP A 381 23.32 15.41 -29.44
N LYS A 382 22.28 14.88 -30.11
CA LYS A 382 21.16 15.70 -30.61
C LYS A 382 20.33 16.31 -29.49
N GLN A 383 20.18 15.63 -28.36
CA GLN A 383 19.45 16.13 -27.19
C GLN A 383 20.28 17.16 -26.40
N GLY A 384 21.61 17.16 -26.54
CA GLY A 384 22.51 18.02 -25.77
C GLY A 384 22.52 17.66 -24.28
N SER A 385 22.24 16.41 -23.93
CA SER A 385 22.18 15.92 -22.55
C SER A 385 22.68 14.49 -22.47
N GLU A 386 23.40 14.16 -21.40
CA GLU A 386 23.84 12.80 -21.09
C GLU A 386 22.78 11.97 -20.36
N GLN A 387 21.59 12.54 -20.11
CA GLN A 387 20.53 11.88 -19.36
C GLN A 387 19.87 10.77 -20.20
N LEU A 388 20.07 9.53 -19.78
CA LEU A 388 19.40 8.37 -20.36
C LEU A 388 17.92 8.32 -19.97
N SER A 389 17.10 7.79 -20.88
CA SER A 389 15.70 7.46 -20.62
C SER A 389 15.32 6.20 -21.40
N LEU A 390 14.29 5.48 -20.93
CA LEU A 390 13.77 4.33 -21.67
C LEU A 390 13.33 4.71 -23.10
N SER A 391 12.74 5.89 -23.27
CA SER A 391 12.34 6.39 -24.58
C SER A 391 13.52 6.62 -25.53
N LEU A 392 14.72 6.95 -25.03
CA LEU A 392 15.93 7.05 -25.85
C LEU A 392 16.45 5.66 -26.23
N LEU A 393 16.54 4.74 -25.27
CA LEU A 393 16.98 3.37 -25.53
C LEU A 393 16.07 2.69 -26.56
N GLU A 394 14.77 2.90 -26.43
CA GLU A 394 13.78 2.35 -27.35
C GLU A 394 13.94 2.90 -28.78
N LYS A 395 14.19 4.20 -28.91
CA LYS A 395 14.46 4.83 -30.21
C LYS A 395 15.74 4.28 -30.83
N ALA A 396 16.83 4.18 -30.06
CA ALA A 396 18.08 3.60 -30.55
C ALA A 396 17.88 2.16 -31.04
N ALA A 397 17.21 1.32 -30.25
CA ALA A 397 16.89 -0.05 -30.64
C ALA A 397 16.02 -0.13 -31.90
N ALA A 398 15.05 0.79 -32.06
CA ALA A 398 14.22 0.87 -33.26
C ALA A 398 15.00 1.34 -34.50
N GLU A 399 16.10 2.08 -34.32
CA GLU A 399 17.02 2.55 -35.35
C GLU A 399 18.20 1.56 -35.59
N LEU A 400 18.00 0.28 -35.27
CA LEU A 400 18.94 -0.83 -35.49
C LEU A 400 20.22 -0.79 -34.64
N ASP A 401 20.18 -0.12 -33.48
CA ASP A 401 21.22 -0.28 -32.45
C ASP A 401 21.08 -1.67 -31.77
N LEU A 402 21.78 -2.67 -32.31
CA LEU A 402 21.58 -4.09 -31.98
C LEU A 402 21.95 -4.43 -30.54
N ASP A 403 22.95 -3.76 -29.96
CA ASP A 403 23.35 -4.00 -28.57
C ASP A 403 22.31 -3.42 -27.60
N ILE A 404 21.74 -2.25 -27.91
CA ILE A 404 20.63 -1.69 -27.14
C ILE A 404 19.36 -2.53 -27.32
N TYR A 405 19.07 -3.00 -28.53
CA TYR A 405 17.98 -3.95 -28.76
C TYR A 405 18.14 -5.20 -27.91
N SER A 406 19.34 -5.80 -27.92
CA SER A 406 19.66 -7.01 -27.14
C SER A 406 19.55 -6.79 -25.64
N LEU A 407 19.92 -5.61 -25.15
CA LEU A 407 19.73 -5.22 -23.76
C LEU A 407 18.24 -5.19 -23.40
N LEU A 408 17.41 -4.49 -24.19
CA LEU A 408 15.96 -4.41 -23.95
C LEU A 408 15.26 -5.78 -24.09
N ASP A 409 15.66 -6.61 -25.05
CA ASP A 409 15.13 -7.97 -25.23
C ASP A 409 15.39 -8.84 -23.99
N ARG A 410 16.62 -8.84 -23.47
CA ARG A 410 16.95 -9.56 -22.23
C ARG A 410 16.15 -9.06 -21.02
N THR A 411 16.06 -7.74 -20.85
CA THR A 411 15.31 -7.12 -19.75
C THR A 411 13.82 -7.48 -19.83
N THR A 412 13.20 -7.33 -21.00
CA THR A 412 11.77 -7.62 -21.18
C THR A 412 11.47 -9.11 -21.08
N LYS A 413 12.40 -9.99 -21.43
CA LYS A 413 12.28 -11.44 -21.17
C LYS A 413 12.20 -11.76 -19.68
N VAL A 414 12.99 -11.09 -18.83
CA VAL A 414 12.93 -11.26 -17.38
C VAL A 414 11.61 -10.73 -16.82
N TRP A 415 11.16 -9.54 -17.26
CA TRP A 415 9.85 -9.02 -16.88
C TRP A 415 8.70 -9.92 -17.33
N ALA A 416 8.77 -10.49 -18.53
CA ALA A 416 7.78 -11.44 -19.03
C ALA A 416 7.72 -12.72 -18.17
N ALA A 417 8.87 -13.24 -17.73
CA ALA A 417 8.91 -14.38 -16.82
C ALA A 417 8.27 -14.04 -15.46
N ALA A 418 8.51 -12.84 -14.93
CA ALA A 418 7.86 -12.37 -13.70
C ALA A 418 6.33 -12.31 -13.86
N ILE A 419 5.86 -11.70 -14.96
CA ILE A 419 4.44 -11.60 -15.30
C ILE A 419 3.80 -12.98 -15.44
N ALA A 420 4.48 -13.93 -16.11
CA ALA A 420 4.00 -15.29 -16.26
C ALA A 420 3.89 -16.01 -14.90
N ASN A 421 4.87 -15.83 -14.01
CA ASN A 421 4.84 -16.39 -12.66
C ASN A 421 3.70 -15.79 -11.81
N ILE A 422 3.53 -14.46 -11.85
CA ILE A 422 2.42 -13.76 -11.18
C ILE A 422 1.09 -14.32 -11.69
N TYR A 423 0.94 -14.46 -13.00
CA TYR A 423 -0.28 -14.99 -13.61
C TYR A 423 -0.54 -16.44 -13.20
N ALA A 424 0.49 -17.28 -13.15
CA ALA A 424 0.37 -18.67 -12.74
C ALA A 424 -0.09 -18.83 -11.29
N VAL A 425 0.28 -17.91 -10.40
CA VAL A 425 -0.05 -17.97 -8.96
C VAL A 425 -1.38 -17.29 -8.65
N LEU A 426 -1.64 -16.10 -9.23
CA LEU A 426 -2.78 -15.26 -8.87
C LEU A 426 -3.93 -15.33 -9.87
N ALA A 427 -3.65 -15.71 -11.13
CA ALA A 427 -4.59 -15.67 -12.25
C ALA A 427 -5.46 -14.38 -12.28
N PRO A 428 -4.84 -13.18 -12.26
CA PRO A 428 -5.60 -11.93 -12.24
C PRO A 428 -6.33 -11.72 -13.57
N ASP A 429 -7.41 -10.93 -13.54
CA ASP A 429 -8.16 -10.55 -14.73
C ASP A 429 -7.30 -9.67 -15.65
N GLN A 430 -6.40 -8.87 -15.07
CA GLN A 430 -5.55 -7.91 -15.77
C GLN A 430 -4.21 -7.71 -15.05
N ILE A 431 -3.14 -7.55 -15.84
CA ILE A 431 -1.84 -7.09 -15.38
C ILE A 431 -1.52 -5.76 -16.06
N ILE A 432 -1.24 -4.74 -15.26
CA ILE A 432 -0.81 -3.42 -15.72
C ILE A 432 0.68 -3.27 -15.38
N VAL A 433 1.50 -2.87 -16.34
CA VAL A 433 2.91 -2.50 -16.11
C VAL A 433 3.03 -1.00 -16.19
N GLY A 434 3.55 -0.38 -15.14
CA GLY A 434 3.61 1.07 -15.02
C GLY A 434 4.91 1.57 -14.40
N GLY A 435 4.87 2.81 -13.90
CA GLY A 435 6.05 3.52 -13.42
C GLY A 435 6.73 4.28 -14.56
N THR A 436 8.03 4.06 -14.73
CA THR A 436 8.78 4.60 -15.88
C THR A 436 8.32 3.96 -17.20
N VAL A 437 7.83 2.71 -17.15
CA VAL A 437 7.22 2.04 -18.30
C VAL A 437 5.78 2.52 -18.47
N HIS A 438 5.38 2.84 -19.70
CA HIS A 438 4.05 3.38 -20.01
C HIS A 438 3.71 3.15 -21.51
N GLN A 439 2.47 3.40 -21.93
CA GLN A 439 1.94 3.18 -23.30
C GLN A 439 2.70 3.84 -24.46
N GLY A 440 3.64 4.74 -24.17
CA GLY A 440 4.50 5.34 -25.18
C GLY A 440 5.61 4.38 -25.62
N HIS A 441 5.90 3.37 -24.81
CA HIS A 441 6.97 2.41 -25.03
C HIS A 441 6.50 1.18 -25.82
N LYS A 442 6.19 1.42 -27.10
CA LYS A 442 5.57 0.43 -28.01
C LYS A 442 6.45 -0.79 -28.31
N LEU A 443 7.76 -0.61 -28.46
CA LEU A 443 8.70 -1.69 -28.69
C LEU A 443 8.83 -2.56 -27.42
N ILE A 444 8.91 -1.94 -26.24
CA ILE A 444 8.91 -2.66 -24.96
C ILE A 444 7.63 -3.48 -24.81
N GLU A 445 6.47 -2.88 -25.11
CA GLU A 445 5.20 -3.61 -25.10
C GLU A 445 5.21 -4.81 -26.07
N LYS A 446 5.72 -4.60 -27.30
CA LYS A 446 5.83 -5.66 -28.31
C LYS A 446 6.74 -6.79 -27.86
N MET A 447 7.90 -6.49 -27.27
CA MET A 447 8.83 -7.49 -26.74
C MET A 447 8.22 -8.28 -25.58
N LEU A 448 7.57 -7.60 -24.63
CA LEU A 448 6.84 -8.25 -23.53
C LEU A 448 5.79 -9.24 -24.06
N ARG A 449 4.94 -8.79 -24.99
CA ARG A 449 3.90 -9.66 -25.60
C ARG A 449 4.54 -10.83 -26.35
N HIS A 450 5.63 -10.58 -27.08
CA HIS A 450 6.37 -11.63 -27.78
C HIS A 450 6.89 -12.70 -26.81
N HIS A 451 7.62 -12.33 -25.76
CA HIS A 451 8.14 -13.29 -24.79
C HIS A 451 7.02 -14.03 -24.05
N LEU A 452 5.96 -13.33 -23.63
CA LEU A 452 4.81 -13.95 -22.96
C LEU A 452 4.13 -15.01 -23.84
N SER A 453 3.99 -14.76 -25.15
CA SER A 453 3.39 -15.74 -26.06
C SER A 453 4.17 -17.05 -26.19
N HIS A 454 5.48 -17.04 -25.88
CA HIS A 454 6.33 -18.23 -25.86
C HIS A 454 6.37 -18.91 -24.48
N MET A 455 6.11 -18.16 -23.41
CA MET A 455 6.16 -18.66 -22.03
C MET A 455 4.80 -19.19 -21.55
N TYR A 456 3.70 -18.65 -22.05
CA TYR A 456 2.35 -18.96 -21.58
C TYR A 456 1.40 -19.15 -22.76
N HIS A 457 0.75 -20.32 -22.82
CA HIS A 457 -0.11 -20.70 -23.95
C HIS A 457 -1.45 -19.95 -24.02
N ARG A 458 -1.87 -19.31 -22.91
CA ARG A 458 -3.07 -18.48 -22.88
C ARG A 458 -2.70 -17.00 -22.96
N PRO A 459 -3.47 -16.19 -23.70
CA PRO A 459 -3.22 -14.76 -23.74
C PRO A 459 -3.42 -14.16 -22.35
N ILE A 460 -2.37 -13.53 -21.81
CA ILE A 460 -2.44 -12.74 -20.59
C ILE A 460 -2.95 -11.35 -20.94
N SER A 461 -3.98 -10.89 -20.23
CA SER A 461 -4.48 -9.51 -20.34
C SER A 461 -3.44 -8.54 -19.77
N LEU A 462 -2.58 -8.03 -20.66
CA LEU A 462 -1.48 -7.13 -20.35
C LEU A 462 -1.77 -5.74 -20.92
N GLN A 463 -1.56 -4.72 -20.09
CA GLN A 463 -1.63 -3.31 -20.48
C GLN A 463 -0.43 -2.54 -19.91
N LEU A 464 0.05 -1.53 -20.64
CA LEU A 464 0.95 -0.53 -20.06
C LEU A 464 0.13 0.63 -19.48
N ALA A 465 0.60 1.21 -18.38
CA ALA A 465 -0.03 2.38 -17.75
C ALA A 465 -0.01 3.61 -18.68
N LYS A 466 -0.99 4.50 -18.55
CA LYS A 466 -1.05 5.76 -19.30
C LYS A 466 0.14 6.67 -18.94
N LYS A 467 0.72 7.35 -19.94
CA LYS A 467 1.87 8.25 -19.73
C LYS A 467 1.50 9.42 -18.83
N GLY A 468 2.37 9.73 -17.86
CA GLY A 468 2.21 10.91 -16.99
C GLY A 468 1.04 10.79 -16.01
N ALA A 469 0.49 9.59 -15.84
CA ALA A 469 -0.48 9.35 -14.78
C ALA A 469 0.27 9.40 -13.43
N ASP A 470 -0.06 10.40 -12.62
CA ASP A 470 0.30 10.44 -11.19
C ASP A 470 -0.52 9.36 -10.44
N THR A 471 -0.38 8.08 -10.84
CA THR A 471 -1.19 6.94 -10.35
C THR A 471 -1.06 6.79 -8.84
N HIS A 472 0.16 6.90 -8.31
CA HIS A 472 0.42 6.94 -6.87
C HIS A 472 -0.35 8.07 -6.16
N VAL A 473 -0.46 9.26 -6.75
CA VAL A 473 -1.23 10.39 -6.17
C VAL A 473 -2.72 10.07 -6.15
N LEU A 474 -3.24 9.42 -7.18
CA LEU A 474 -4.66 9.01 -7.22
C LEU A 474 -4.96 7.91 -6.20
N GLY A 475 -4.05 6.95 -6.05
CA GLY A 475 -4.15 5.95 -4.99
C GLY A 475 -4.08 6.58 -3.60
N ALA A 476 -3.17 7.52 -3.39
CA ALA A 476 -3.07 8.27 -2.14
C ALA A 476 -4.33 9.08 -1.87
N ALA A 477 -4.84 9.80 -2.87
CA ALA A 477 -6.07 10.55 -2.78
C ALA A 477 -7.26 9.68 -2.37
N HIS A 478 -7.36 8.47 -2.91
CA HIS A 478 -8.41 7.53 -2.56
C HIS A 478 -8.26 6.99 -1.13
N LEU A 479 -7.10 6.43 -0.78
CA LEU A 479 -6.89 5.82 0.54
C LEU A 479 -6.88 6.87 1.66
N SER A 480 -6.09 7.94 1.49
CA SER A 480 -6.00 9.01 2.47
C SER A 480 -7.29 9.82 2.56
N GLY A 481 -8.05 9.97 1.47
CA GLY A 481 -9.37 10.60 1.47
C GLY A 481 -10.39 9.82 2.31
N ARG A 482 -10.46 8.50 2.13
CA ARG A 482 -11.34 7.63 2.93
C ARG A 482 -10.98 7.68 4.42
N PHE A 483 -9.70 7.65 4.74
CA PHE A 483 -9.24 7.80 6.12
C PHE A 483 -9.59 9.18 6.71
N LEU A 484 -9.43 10.24 5.91
CA LEU A 484 -9.79 11.60 6.32
C LEU A 484 -11.30 11.75 6.58
N LEU A 485 -12.15 11.04 5.82
CA LEU A 485 -13.59 10.98 6.06
C LEU A 485 -13.93 10.31 7.40
N GLU A 486 -13.26 9.20 7.72
CA GLU A 486 -13.41 8.50 9.00
C GLU A 486 -12.98 9.37 10.19
N MET A 487 -11.82 10.02 10.10
CA MET A 487 -11.36 10.96 11.11
C MET A 487 -12.30 12.15 11.27
N SER A 488 -12.77 12.72 10.15
CA SER A 488 -13.71 13.84 10.16
C SER A 488 -15.01 13.44 10.87
N LEU A 489 -15.50 12.22 10.65
CA LEU A 489 -16.65 11.68 11.38
C LEU A 489 -16.38 11.54 12.88
N ALA A 490 -15.22 11.01 13.28
CA ALA A 490 -14.86 10.88 14.69
C ALA A 490 -14.81 12.25 15.40
N ASP A 491 -14.28 13.27 14.72
CA ASP A 491 -14.14 14.64 15.25
C ASP A 491 -15.49 15.37 15.37
N THR A 492 -16.51 14.98 14.57
CA THR A 492 -17.84 15.61 14.69
C THR A 492 -18.57 15.36 16.02
N GLN A 493 -18.00 14.56 16.95
CA GLN A 493 -18.62 14.13 18.20
C GLN A 493 -20.00 13.49 18.01
N VAL A 494 -20.18 12.80 16.89
CA VAL A 494 -21.40 12.01 16.65
C VAL A 494 -21.21 10.67 17.36
N VAL A 495 -21.28 10.73 18.68
CA VAL A 495 -21.28 9.59 19.61
C VAL A 495 -22.68 9.43 20.17
#